data_AF-A0AAD8PFS3-F1
#
_entry.id   AF-A0AAD8PFS3-F1
#
_cell.length_a   1.000
_cell.length_b   1.000
_cell.length_c   1.000
_cell.angle_alpha   90.00
_cell.angle_beta   90.00
_cell.angle_gamma   90.00
#
_symmetry.space_group_name_H-M   'P 1'
#
loop_
_entity.id
_entity.type
_entity.pdbx_description
1 polymer ?
#
loop_
_entity_poly.entity_id
_entity_poly.type
_entity_poly.pdbx_seq_one_letter_code
_entity_poly.pdbx_strand_id
1 'polypeptide(L)'
;MVKSFESISEVPRAKFGTFKWMDIHLKQMTVALMVVCIAYSFLMIAYVNHLLGYSESDLSNRYLAITTAIFAAVTLLNNILSIIGILIDSASLLSMGKLNNSFVTLLSMILSGVNFAKGVYFLRDEFDTTGLSSVFIATGAGFLCMAITYGMLIFLMLRYGRNKVSPTADIETGKRLESKAIMDEEDLNSTRTYASLDPQAKV
;
A
#
# COMPACT_ATOMS: atom_id res chain seq x y z
N MET A 1 32.66 34.78 27.50
CA MET A 1 32.94 34.24 26.16
C MET A 1 32.35 32.84 26.09
N VAL A 2 31.14 32.72 25.54
CA VAL A 2 30.39 31.46 25.47
C VAL A 2 30.89 30.68 24.26
N LYS A 3 31.52 29.52 24.48
CA LYS A 3 31.92 28.62 23.39
C LYS A 3 30.69 27.83 22.92
N SER A 4 30.20 28.22 21.75
CA SER A 4 29.53 27.42 20.71
C SER A 4 28.73 26.20 21.17
N PHE A 5 27.41 26.42 21.25
CA PHE A 5 26.42 25.44 20.80
C PHE A 5 26.71 25.07 19.35
N GLU A 6 27.23 23.88 19.08
CA GLU A 6 27.15 23.24 17.77
C GLU A 6 27.47 21.74 17.90
N SER A 7 26.73 21.04 18.77
CA SER A 7 26.49 19.62 18.51
C SER A 7 25.40 19.58 17.44
N ILE A 8 25.79 19.57 16.17
CA ILE A 8 24.92 19.15 15.08
C ILE A 8 24.47 17.75 15.48
N SER A 9 23.24 17.63 15.93
CA SER A 9 22.61 16.34 16.17
C SER A 9 22.54 15.67 14.80
N GLU A 10 23.46 14.75 14.55
CA GLU A 10 23.28 13.80 13.46
C GLU A 10 21.99 13.05 13.75
N VAL A 11 20.89 13.50 13.13
CA VAL A 11 19.64 12.75 13.12
C VAL A 11 20.01 11.35 12.63
N PRO A 12 19.90 10.31 13.47
CA PRO A 12 20.44 9.01 13.14
C PRO A 12 19.76 8.53 11.86
N ARG A 13 20.51 8.45 10.77
CA ARG A 13 19.98 8.01 9.47
C ARG A 13 19.37 6.63 9.69
N ALA A 14 18.06 6.51 9.45
CA ALA A 14 17.37 5.25 9.64
C ALA A 14 18.06 4.19 8.78
N LYS A 15 18.54 3.10 9.41
CA LYS A 15 19.21 2.02 8.69
C LYS A 15 18.23 1.35 7.75
N PHE A 16 18.68 1.04 6.53
CA PHE A 16 17.89 0.28 5.55
C PHE A 16 17.33 -1.00 6.16
N GLY A 17 16.08 -1.32 5.87
CA GLY A 17 15.37 -2.48 6.44
C GLY A 17 14.76 -2.27 7.83
N THR A 18 15.00 -1.13 8.48
CA THR A 18 14.26 -0.78 9.71
C THR A 18 12.87 -0.24 9.39
N PHE A 19 11.92 -0.45 10.30
CA PHE A 19 10.58 0.12 10.19
C PHE A 19 10.58 1.66 10.06
N LYS A 20 11.51 2.35 10.73
CA LYS A 20 11.69 3.81 10.59
C LYS A 20 12.13 4.23 9.19
N TRP A 21 13.02 3.48 8.55
CA TRP A 21 13.44 3.75 7.17
C TRP A 21 12.28 3.54 6.20
N MET A 22 11.53 2.45 6.39
CA MET A 22 10.34 2.15 5.58
C MET A 22 9.27 3.23 5.72
N ASP A 23 9.06 3.80 6.92
CA ASP A 23 8.12 4.90 7.15
C ASP A 23 8.51 6.18 6.39
N ILE A 24 9.81 6.48 6.28
CA ILE A 24 10.33 7.62 5.51
C ILE A 24 10.11 7.42 4.01
N HIS A 25 10.33 6.21 3.50
CA HIS A 25 10.27 5.90 2.07
C HIS A 25 8.94 5.30 1.60
N LEU A 26 7.91 5.33 2.45
CA LEU A 26 6.69 4.55 2.25
C LEU A 26 5.94 4.92 0.96
N LYS A 27 5.89 6.22 0.62
CA LYS A 27 5.28 6.72 -0.63
C LYS A 27 6.02 6.19 -1.85
N GLN A 28 7.36 6.26 -1.85
CA GLN A 28 8.20 5.76 -2.94
C GLN A 28 8.08 4.25 -3.10
N MET A 29 8.10 3.49 -2.01
CA MET A 29 7.93 2.04 -2.04
C MET A 29 6.55 1.62 -2.58
N THR A 30 5.49 2.33 -2.18
CA THR A 30 4.13 2.05 -2.66
C THR A 30 4.01 2.33 -4.16
N VAL A 31 4.58 3.44 -4.65
CA VAL A 31 4.61 3.75 -6.10
C VAL A 31 5.44 2.71 -6.86
N ALA A 32 6.62 2.33 -6.36
CA ALA A 32 7.47 1.32 -7.01
C ALA A 32 6.75 -0.03 -7.15
N LEU A 33 6.08 -0.50 -6.08
CA LEU A 33 5.27 -1.71 -6.13
C LEU A 33 4.08 -1.59 -7.08
N MET A 34 3.45 -0.42 -7.18
CA MET A 34 2.40 -0.18 -8.17
C MET A 34 2.89 -0.28 -9.62
N VAL A 35 4.11 0.14 -9.91
CA VAL A 35 4.72 -0.05 -11.24
C VAL A 35 4.88 -1.54 -11.55
N VAL A 36 5.33 -2.34 -10.58
CA VAL A 36 5.40 -3.81 -10.73
C VAL A 36 4.01 -4.41 -10.97
N CYS A 37 2.99 -3.92 -10.27
CA CYS A 37 1.59 -4.32 -10.49
C CYS A 37 1.08 -4.01 -11.89
N ILE A 38 1.46 -2.87 -12.47
CA ILE A 38 1.15 -2.56 -13.88
C ILE A 38 1.85 -3.54 -14.82
N ALA A 39 3.10 -3.92 -14.55
CA ALA A 39 3.80 -4.92 -15.34
C ALA A 39 3.08 -6.27 -15.33
N TYR A 40 2.56 -6.71 -14.18
CA TYR A 40 1.71 -7.91 -14.11
C TYR A 40 0.44 -7.78 -14.97
N SER A 41 -0.18 -6.60 -15.02
CA SER A 41 -1.33 -6.37 -15.91
C SER A 41 -1.00 -6.57 -17.38
N PHE A 42 0.15 -6.09 -17.85
CA PHE A 42 0.60 -6.31 -19.22
C PHE A 42 0.93 -7.77 -19.50
N LEU A 43 1.55 -8.48 -18.55
CA LEU A 43 1.80 -9.91 -18.66
C LEU A 43 0.51 -10.72 -18.75
N MET A 44 -0.52 -10.36 -17.98
CA MET A 44 -1.85 -10.99 -18.09
C MET A 44 -2.47 -10.76 -19.47
N ILE A 45 -2.35 -9.56 -20.05
CA ILE A 45 -2.85 -9.28 -21.41
C ILE A 45 -2.09 -10.13 -22.44
N ALA A 46 -0.77 -10.26 -22.31
CA ALA A 46 0.02 -11.13 -23.19
C ALA A 46 -0.43 -12.60 -23.07
N TYR A 47 -0.70 -13.07 -21.86
CA TYR A 47 -1.22 -14.40 -21.61
C TYR A 47 -2.62 -14.63 -22.21
N VAL A 48 -3.52 -13.64 -22.11
CA VAL A 48 -4.84 -13.68 -22.77
C VAL A 48 -4.68 -13.85 -24.27
N ASN A 49 -3.81 -13.06 -24.92
CA ASN A 49 -3.57 -13.16 -26.35
C ASN A 49 -3.01 -14.55 -26.72
N HIS A 50 -2.13 -15.10 -25.89
CA HIS A 50 -1.63 -16.45 -26.06
C HIS A 50 -2.76 -17.49 -25.99
N LEU A 51 -3.61 -17.45 -24.97
CA LEU A 51 -4.75 -18.37 -24.83
C LEU A 51 -5.79 -18.23 -25.96
N LEU A 52 -6.05 -17.00 -26.42
CA LEU A 52 -6.96 -16.76 -27.55
C LEU A 52 -6.45 -17.39 -28.85
N GLY A 53 -5.13 -17.46 -29.05
CA GLY A 53 -4.50 -18.19 -30.16
C GLY A 53 -4.80 -19.69 -30.16
N TYR A 54 -5.15 -20.28 -29.01
CA TYR A 54 -5.55 -21.69 -28.87
C TYR A 54 -7.06 -21.87 -28.61
N SER A 55 -7.85 -20.79 -28.74
CA SER A 55 -9.27 -20.80 -28.37
C SER A 55 -10.17 -21.55 -29.33
N GLU A 56 -9.70 -21.83 -30.55
CA GLU A 56 -10.46 -22.66 -31.53
C GLU A 56 -10.50 -24.13 -31.11
N SER A 57 -9.53 -24.61 -30.32
CA SER A 57 -9.43 -26.01 -29.91
C SER A 57 -10.07 -26.35 -28.56
N ASP A 58 -10.24 -25.37 -27.65
CA ASP A 58 -10.77 -25.63 -26.31
C ASP A 58 -11.59 -24.45 -25.74
N LEU A 59 -12.89 -24.70 -25.54
CA LEU A 59 -13.84 -23.75 -24.97
C LEU A 59 -13.44 -23.32 -23.54
N SER A 60 -12.80 -24.19 -22.78
CA SER A 60 -12.30 -23.90 -21.43
C SER A 60 -11.19 -22.84 -21.46
N ASN A 61 -10.27 -22.92 -22.43
CA ASN A 61 -9.21 -21.93 -22.61
C ASN A 61 -9.77 -20.58 -23.04
N ARG A 62 -10.83 -20.57 -23.86
CA ARG A 62 -11.53 -19.34 -24.24
C ARG A 62 -12.19 -18.65 -23.04
N TYR A 63 -12.89 -19.39 -22.17
CA TYR A 63 -13.47 -18.80 -20.96
C TYR A 63 -12.38 -18.28 -20.02
N LEU A 64 -11.31 -19.03 -19.82
CA LEU A 64 -10.18 -18.59 -19.00
C LEU A 64 -9.53 -17.31 -19.54
N ALA A 65 -9.36 -17.20 -20.86
CA ALA A 65 -8.84 -16.01 -21.51
C ALA A 65 -9.75 -14.80 -21.27
N ILE A 66 -11.06 -14.95 -21.47
CA ILE A 66 -12.04 -13.87 -21.26
C ILE A 66 -12.05 -13.41 -19.79
N THR A 67 -12.11 -14.35 -18.84
CA THR A 67 -12.08 -14.02 -17.41
C THR A 67 -10.78 -13.33 -17.02
N THR A 68 -9.64 -13.81 -17.53
CA THR A 68 -8.34 -13.19 -17.26
C THR A 68 -8.23 -11.81 -17.90
N ALA A 69 -8.82 -11.58 -19.08
CA ALA A 69 -8.86 -10.28 -19.75
C ALA A 69 -9.64 -9.24 -18.94
N ILE A 70 -10.83 -9.62 -18.47
CA ILE A 70 -11.67 -8.77 -17.61
C ILE A 70 -10.91 -8.44 -16.32
N PHE A 71 -10.31 -9.47 -15.70
CA PHE A 71 -9.52 -9.27 -14.48
C PHE A 71 -8.32 -8.35 -14.71
N ALA A 72 -7.59 -8.50 -15.81
CA ALA A 72 -6.46 -7.66 -16.16
C ALA A 72 -6.87 -6.19 -16.37
N ALA A 73 -7.98 -5.95 -17.08
CA ALA A 73 -8.50 -4.61 -17.32
C ALA A 73 -8.95 -3.91 -16.02
N VAL A 74 -9.70 -4.61 -15.17
CA VAL A 74 -10.15 -4.08 -13.86
C VAL A 74 -8.94 -3.81 -12.95
N THR A 75 -7.96 -4.72 -12.95
CA THR A 75 -6.73 -4.57 -12.16
C THR A 75 -5.90 -3.37 -12.64
N LEU A 76 -5.77 -3.18 -13.96
CA LEU A 76 -5.05 -2.05 -14.53
C LEU A 76 -5.73 -0.72 -14.15
N LEU A 77 -7.06 -0.65 -14.26
CA LEU A 77 -7.82 0.53 -13.84
C LEU A 77 -7.62 0.82 -12.35
N ASN A 78 -7.65 -0.22 -11.51
CA ASN A 78 -7.39 -0.10 -10.08
C ASN A 78 -5.98 0.44 -9.78
N ASN A 79 -4.96 -0.03 -10.50
CA ASN A 79 -3.59 0.44 -10.33
C ASN A 79 -3.46 1.92 -10.69
N ILE A 80 -4.08 2.36 -11.79
CA ILE A 80 -4.10 3.77 -12.22
C ILE A 80 -4.77 4.64 -11.15
N LEU A 81 -5.96 4.25 -10.68
CA LEU A 81 -6.69 4.99 -9.64
C LEU A 81 -5.90 5.04 -8.33
N SER A 82 -5.23 3.95 -7.96
CA SER A 82 -4.41 3.89 -6.75
C SER A 82 -3.18 4.80 -6.84
N ILE A 83 -2.52 4.87 -8.00
CA ILE A 83 -1.39 5.79 -8.23
C ILE A 83 -1.88 7.24 -8.11
N ILE A 84 -2.98 7.59 -8.78
CA ILE A 84 -3.58 8.93 -8.67
C ILE A 84 -3.88 9.25 -7.20
N GLY A 85 -4.50 8.30 -6.48
CA GLY A 85 -4.80 8.43 -5.05
C GLY A 85 -3.59 8.70 -4.17
N ILE A 86 -2.46 8.03 -4.44
CA ILE A 86 -1.19 8.25 -3.73
C ILE A 86 -0.57 9.61 -4.10
N LEU A 87 -0.68 10.03 -5.35
CA LEU A 87 -0.13 11.31 -5.81
C LEU A 87 -0.88 12.50 -5.21
N ILE A 88 -2.22 12.47 -5.24
CA ILE A 88 -3.08 13.52 -4.68
C ILE A 88 -3.31 13.35 -3.17
N ASP A 89 -2.76 12.29 -2.58
CA ASP A 89 -2.83 12.02 -1.16
C ASP A 89 -4.25 11.93 -0.58
N SER A 90 -5.18 11.39 -1.39
CA SER A 90 -6.60 11.27 -1.05
C SER A 90 -6.89 10.08 -0.15
N ALA A 91 -7.48 10.35 1.02
CA ALA A 91 -7.87 9.31 1.98
C ALA A 91 -8.95 8.35 1.42
N SER A 92 -9.89 8.85 0.60
CA SER A 92 -10.94 8.03 0.00
C SER A 92 -10.37 7.07 -1.04
N LEU A 93 -9.49 7.56 -1.92
CA LEU A 93 -8.84 6.72 -2.94
C LEU A 93 -7.86 5.71 -2.33
N LEU A 94 -7.17 6.07 -1.23
CA LEU A 94 -6.35 5.11 -0.48
C LEU A 94 -7.20 4.01 0.18
N SER A 95 -8.40 4.34 0.66
CA SER A 95 -9.32 3.35 1.23
C SER A 95 -9.86 2.39 0.16
N MET A 96 -10.29 2.94 -0.98
CA MET A 96 -10.72 2.13 -2.13
C MET A 96 -9.58 1.26 -2.67
N GLY A 97 -8.36 1.80 -2.75
CA GLY A 97 -7.17 1.04 -3.16
C GLY A 97 -6.89 -0.17 -2.27
N LYS A 98 -7.02 -0.05 -0.94
CA LYS A 98 -6.89 -1.19 -0.02
C LYS A 98 -7.92 -2.29 -0.31
N LEU A 99 -9.18 -1.91 -0.45
CA LEU A 99 -10.28 -2.85 -0.72
C LEU A 99 -10.05 -3.56 -2.05
N ASN A 100 -9.79 -2.81 -3.11
CA ASN A 100 -9.57 -3.37 -4.44
C ASN A 100 -8.34 -4.27 -4.48
N ASN A 101 -7.24 -3.87 -3.83
CA ASN A 101 -6.05 -4.71 -3.74
C ASN A 101 -6.30 -6.02 -2.98
N SER A 102 -7.22 -6.03 -2.00
CA SER A 102 -7.63 -7.26 -1.31
C SER A 102 -8.39 -8.22 -2.24
N PHE A 103 -9.30 -7.69 -3.08
CA PHE A 103 -9.97 -8.48 -4.10
C PHE A 103 -9.00 -9.01 -5.15
N VAL A 104 -8.06 -8.17 -5.61
CA VAL A 104 -7.03 -8.59 -6.57
C VAL A 104 -6.16 -9.68 -5.97
N THR A 105 -5.78 -9.58 -4.69
CA THR A 105 -5.02 -10.62 -3.99
C THR A 105 -5.77 -11.95 -3.99
N LEU A 106 -7.04 -11.94 -3.58
CA LEU A 106 -7.87 -13.14 -3.52
C LEU A 106 -8.08 -13.77 -4.90
N LEU A 107 -8.46 -12.97 -5.90
CA LEU A 107 -8.68 -13.45 -7.25
C LEU A 107 -7.40 -13.96 -7.91
N SER A 108 -6.25 -13.36 -7.62
CA SER A 108 -4.95 -13.86 -8.09
C SER A 108 -4.64 -15.24 -7.49
N MET A 109 -4.97 -15.49 -6.21
CA MET A 109 -4.82 -16.82 -5.63
C MET A 109 -5.74 -17.85 -6.31
N ILE A 110 -6.99 -17.49 -6.60
CA ILE A 110 -7.93 -18.38 -7.30
C ILE A 110 -7.42 -18.69 -8.71
N LEU A 111 -7.02 -17.67 -9.47
CA LEU A 111 -6.46 -17.84 -10.81
C LEU A 111 -5.18 -18.66 -10.80
N SER A 112 -4.31 -18.49 -9.80
CA SER A 112 -3.13 -19.34 -9.60
C SER A 112 -3.53 -20.81 -9.48
N GLY A 113 -4.52 -21.13 -8.63
CA GLY A 113 -5.04 -22.48 -8.47
C GLY A 113 -5.61 -23.07 -9.78
N VAL A 114 -6.40 -22.30 -10.53
CA VAL A 114 -6.95 -22.73 -11.83
C VAL A 114 -5.83 -23.04 -12.84
N ASN A 115 -4.80 -22.19 -12.89
CA ASN A 115 -3.68 -22.40 -13.80
C ASN A 115 -2.82 -23.61 -13.39
N PHE A 116 -2.55 -23.82 -12.10
CA PHE A 116 -1.86 -25.03 -11.65
C PHE A 116 -2.68 -26.30 -11.93
N ALA A 117 -3.99 -26.27 -11.71
CA ALA A 117 -4.86 -27.41 -12.02
C ALA A 117 -4.83 -27.76 -13.52
N LYS A 118 -4.91 -26.75 -14.40
CA LYS A 118 -4.74 -26.95 -15.85
C LYS A 118 -3.34 -27.46 -16.21
N GLY A 119 -2.29 -26.90 -15.61
CA GLY A 119 -0.92 -27.34 -15.85
C GLY A 119 -0.72 -28.81 -15.53
N VAL A 120 -1.20 -29.26 -14.37
CA VAL A 120 -1.14 -30.68 -13.95
C VAL A 120 -2.01 -31.57 -14.84
N TYR A 121 -3.18 -31.10 -15.28
CA TYR A 121 -4.04 -31.82 -16.22
C TYR A 121 -3.31 -32.10 -17.54
N PHE A 122 -2.70 -31.07 -18.16
CA PHE A 122 -1.97 -31.23 -19.42
C PHE A 122 -0.67 -32.04 -19.28
N LEU A 123 -0.01 -32.01 -18.11
CA LEU A 123 1.13 -32.88 -17.79
C LEU A 123 0.75 -34.36 -17.77
N ARG A 124 -0.45 -34.69 -17.31
CA ARG A 124 -0.91 -36.07 -17.13
C ARG A 124 -1.39 -36.70 -18.44
N ASP A 125 -1.89 -35.89 -19.36
CA ASP A 125 -2.57 -36.36 -20.57
C ASP A 125 -1.61 -36.75 -21.73
N GLU A 126 -0.28 -36.78 -21.54
CA GLU A 126 0.74 -37.08 -22.59
C GLU A 126 0.68 -36.20 -23.87
N PHE A 127 -0.28 -35.27 -23.97
CA PHE A 127 -0.48 -34.31 -25.06
C PHE A 127 0.46 -33.10 -25.00
N ASP A 128 1.59 -33.17 -24.30
CA ASP A 128 2.54 -32.05 -24.14
C ASP A 128 3.40 -31.81 -25.39
N THR A 129 2.81 -31.95 -26.58
CA THR A 129 3.41 -31.61 -27.87
C THR A 129 3.48 -30.10 -28.11
N THR A 130 2.84 -29.30 -27.24
CA THR A 130 2.68 -27.84 -27.41
C THR A 130 3.26 -26.99 -26.27
N GLY A 131 3.82 -27.58 -25.21
CA GLY A 131 4.42 -26.85 -24.09
C GLY A 131 3.44 -26.06 -23.22
N LEU A 132 2.13 -26.24 -23.42
CA LEU A 132 1.05 -25.54 -22.71
C LEU A 132 1.09 -25.81 -21.19
N SER A 133 1.52 -27.01 -20.78
CA SER A 133 1.67 -27.38 -19.36
C SER A 133 2.59 -26.41 -18.61
N SER A 134 3.74 -26.10 -19.21
CA SER A 134 4.75 -25.20 -18.66
C SER A 134 4.25 -23.76 -18.58
N VAL A 135 3.48 -23.31 -19.58
CA VAL A 135 2.86 -21.97 -19.60
C VAL A 135 1.86 -21.85 -18.46
N PHE A 136 1.00 -22.84 -18.25
CA PHE A 136 0.05 -22.85 -17.15
C PHE A 136 0.74 -22.86 -15.78
N ILE A 137 1.79 -23.65 -15.59
CA ILE A 137 2.55 -23.68 -14.33
C ILE A 137 3.24 -22.34 -14.06
N ALA A 138 3.95 -21.80 -15.06
CA ALA A 138 4.63 -20.52 -14.94
C ALA A 138 3.65 -19.37 -14.67
N THR A 139 2.49 -19.39 -15.34
CA THR A 139 1.43 -18.42 -15.12
C THR A 139 0.79 -18.57 -13.73
N GLY A 140 0.60 -19.80 -13.26
CA GLY A 140 0.13 -20.10 -11.90
C GLY A 140 1.07 -19.54 -10.83
N ALA A 141 2.39 -19.69 -11.02
CA ALA A 141 3.38 -19.08 -10.15
C ALA A 141 3.38 -17.55 -10.23
N GLY A 142 3.23 -16.99 -11.45
CA GLY A 142 3.10 -15.55 -11.67
C GLY A 142 1.92 -14.94 -10.92
N PHE A 143 0.76 -15.59 -10.95
CA PHE A 143 -0.41 -15.16 -10.17
C PHE A 143 -0.19 -15.24 -8.65
N LEU A 144 0.59 -16.21 -8.17
CA LEU A 144 0.97 -16.29 -6.76
C LEU A 144 1.88 -15.12 -6.36
N CYS A 145 2.89 -14.80 -7.18
CA CYS A 145 3.76 -13.65 -6.97
C CYS A 145 2.98 -12.34 -7.01
N MET A 146 2.01 -12.23 -7.92
CA MET A 146 1.09 -11.10 -7.99
C MET A 146 0.27 -10.98 -6.70
N ALA A 147 -0.32 -12.07 -6.20
CA ALA A 147 -1.07 -12.07 -4.93
C ALA A 147 -0.22 -11.56 -3.76
N ILE A 148 1.03 -12.04 -3.64
CA ILE A 148 1.96 -11.58 -2.61
C ILE A 148 2.24 -10.08 -2.74
N THR A 149 2.47 -9.61 -3.97
CA THR A 149 2.77 -8.19 -4.25
C THR A 149 1.59 -7.29 -3.86
N TYR A 150 0.37 -7.67 -4.20
CA TYR A 150 -0.84 -6.95 -3.78
C TYR A 150 -1.08 -7.03 -2.27
N GLY A 151 -0.77 -8.16 -1.63
CA GLY A 151 -0.75 -8.28 -0.17
C GLY A 151 0.21 -7.30 0.50
N MET A 152 1.42 -7.17 -0.03
CA MET A 152 2.42 -6.19 0.44
C MET A 152 1.93 -4.75 0.24
N LEU A 153 1.26 -4.44 -0.88
CA LEU A 153 0.66 -3.12 -1.12
C LEU A 153 -0.43 -2.78 -0.10
N ILE A 154 -1.30 -3.73 0.27
CA ILE A 154 -2.30 -3.52 1.31
C ILE A 154 -1.62 -3.14 2.63
N PHE A 155 -0.58 -3.87 3.02
CA PHE A 155 0.19 -3.58 4.23
C PHE A 155 0.80 -2.17 4.20
N LEU A 156 1.43 -1.79 3.09
CA LEU A 156 2.00 -0.45 2.93
C LEU A 156 0.93 0.63 2.96
N MET A 157 -0.21 0.45 2.29
CA MET A 157 -1.30 1.41 2.30
C MET A 157 -1.96 1.58 3.67
N LEU A 158 -2.10 0.49 4.45
CA LEU A 158 -2.55 0.56 5.84
C LEU A 158 -1.59 1.39 6.69
N ARG A 159 -0.29 1.15 6.52
CA ARG A 159 0.74 1.88 7.23
C ARG A 159 0.83 3.35 6.80
N TYR A 160 0.64 3.64 5.52
CA TYR A 160 0.59 5.00 4.98
C TYR A 160 -0.56 5.80 5.59
N GLY A 161 -1.75 5.20 5.62
CA GLY A 161 -2.93 5.81 6.23
C GLY A 161 -2.71 6.12 7.71
N ARG A 162 -2.13 5.19 8.46
CA ARG A 162 -1.82 5.41 9.89
C ARG A 162 -0.83 6.56 10.09
N ASN A 163 0.24 6.58 9.30
CA ASN A 163 1.27 7.61 9.40
C ASN A 163 0.80 8.99 8.91
N LYS A 164 -0.30 9.08 8.16
CA LYS A 164 -0.93 10.35 7.78
C LYS A 164 -1.93 10.88 8.79
N VAL A 165 -2.63 10.00 9.51
CA VAL A 165 -3.59 10.41 10.55
C VAL A 165 -2.87 10.81 11.85
N SER A 166 -1.73 10.18 12.16
CA SER A 166 -0.91 10.48 13.35
C SER A 166 -0.38 11.93 13.43
N PRO A 167 0.21 12.54 12.38
CA PRO A 167 0.72 13.90 12.47
C PRO A 167 -0.39 14.94 12.62
N THR A 168 -1.59 14.69 12.07
CA THR A 168 -2.73 15.60 12.25
C THR A 168 -3.24 15.57 13.69
N ALA A 169 -3.28 14.38 14.31
CA ALA A 169 -3.61 14.24 15.73
C ALA A 169 -2.56 14.88 16.63
N ASP A 170 -1.26 14.75 16.33
CA ASP A 170 -0.20 15.40 17.13
C ASP A 170 -0.20 16.92 16.98
N ILE A 171 -0.53 17.47 15.82
CA ILE A 171 -0.67 18.94 15.63
C ILE A 171 -1.91 19.47 16.35
N GLU A 172 -3.03 18.75 16.31
CA GLU A 172 -4.27 19.17 16.98
C GLU A 172 -4.17 19.01 18.51
N THR A 173 -3.49 17.97 18.97
CA THR A 173 -3.19 17.77 20.40
C THR A 173 -2.13 18.76 20.87
N GLY A 174 -1.09 19.03 20.08
CA GLY A 174 -0.08 20.05 20.35
C GLY A 174 -0.67 21.45 20.45
N LYS A 175 -1.55 21.84 19.51
CA LYS A 175 -2.28 23.11 19.57
C LYS A 175 -3.24 23.19 20.77
N ARG A 176 -3.91 22.09 21.13
CA ARG A 176 -4.74 22.02 22.34
C ARG A 176 -3.92 22.12 23.63
N LEU A 177 -2.72 21.55 23.65
CA LEU A 177 -1.79 21.63 24.78
C LEU A 177 -1.19 23.04 24.90
N GLU A 178 -0.79 23.67 23.80
CA GLU A 178 -0.38 25.08 23.78
C GLU A 178 -1.53 26.00 24.25
N SER A 179 -2.76 25.80 23.77
CA SER A 179 -3.89 26.62 24.22
C SER A 179 -4.23 26.43 25.71
N LYS A 180 -3.98 25.24 26.27
CA LYS A 180 -4.14 24.97 27.70
C LYS A 180 -3.01 25.58 28.53
N ALA A 181 -1.77 25.49 28.06
CA ALA A 181 -0.62 26.08 28.72
C ALA A 181 -0.71 27.62 28.78
N ILE A 182 -1.20 28.26 27.71
CA ILE A 182 -1.41 29.72 27.66
C ILE A 182 -2.52 30.15 28.64
N MET A 183 -3.63 29.39 28.72
CA MET A 183 -4.67 29.66 29.73
C MET A 183 -4.14 29.50 31.17
N ASP A 184 -3.38 28.44 31.46
CA ASP A 184 -2.85 28.20 32.80
C ASP A 184 -1.84 29.29 33.22
N GLU A 185 -1.03 29.83 32.29
CA GLU A 185 -0.12 30.96 32.58
C GLU A 185 -0.88 32.28 32.82
N GLU A 186 -1.96 32.53 32.08
CA GLU A 186 -2.79 33.73 32.25
C GLU A 186 -3.58 33.67 33.57
N ASP A 187 -4.06 32.49 33.96
CA ASP A 187 -4.70 32.24 35.27
C ASP A 187 -3.70 32.30 36.44
N LEU A 188 -2.46 31.80 36.26
CA LEU A 188 -1.41 31.93 37.27
C LEU A 188 -0.95 33.38 37.46
N ASN A 189 -0.88 34.15 36.38
CA ASN A 189 -0.53 35.57 36.44
C ASN A 189 -1.67 36.44 36.98
N SER A 190 -2.93 36.13 36.67
CA SER A 190 -4.07 36.82 37.28
C SER A 190 -4.10 36.54 38.79
N THR A 191 -3.93 35.28 39.22
CA THR A 191 -3.90 34.89 40.64
C THR A 191 -2.73 35.53 41.40
N ARG A 192 -1.54 35.64 40.78
CA ARG A 192 -0.39 36.36 41.38
C ARG A 192 -0.62 37.87 41.48
N THR A 193 -1.30 38.45 40.51
CA THR A 193 -1.60 39.90 40.51
C THR A 193 -2.60 40.22 41.62
N TYR A 194 -3.64 39.40 41.83
CA TYR A 194 -4.57 39.54 42.96
C TYR A 194 -3.91 39.30 44.32
N ALA A 195 -2.98 38.34 44.43
CA ALA A 195 -2.21 38.12 45.66
C ALA A 195 -1.24 39.26 46.01
N SER A 196 -0.78 40.02 45.00
CA SER A 196 0.08 41.20 45.20
C SER A 196 -0.68 42.49 45.51
N LEU A 197 -2.01 42.50 45.32
CA LEU A 197 -2.88 43.65 45.54
C LEU A 197 -3.63 43.61 46.89
N ASP A 198 -3.42 42.57 47.71
CA ASP A 198 -3.96 42.49 49.07
C ASP A 198 -2.85 42.65 50.12
N PRO A 199 -2.67 43.84 50.73
CA PRO A 199 -1.70 44.04 51.80
C PRO A 199 -2.11 43.41 53.14
N GLN A 200 -3.22 42.66 53.25
CA GLN A 200 -3.73 42.16 54.53
C GLN A 200 -3.65 40.64 54.76
N ALA A 201 -3.03 39.87 53.86
CA ALA A 201 -2.78 38.43 54.12
C ALA A 201 -1.53 38.19 54.99
N LYS A 202 -1.45 38.84 56.15
CA LYS A 202 -0.57 38.45 57.28
C LYS A 202 -1.27 38.73 58.61
N VAL A 203 -2.13 37.79 59.05
CA VAL A 203 -2.23 37.26 60.42
C VAL A 203 -2.71 35.82 60.33
#